data_AF-A0A0F9CYT1-F1
#
_entry.id   AF-A0A0F9CYT1-F1
#
_cell.length_a   1.000
_cell.length_b   1.000
_cell.length_c   1.000
_cell.angle_alpha   90.00
_cell.angle_beta   90.00
_cell.angle_gamma   90.00
#
_symmetry.space_group_name_H-M   'P 1'
#
loop_
_entity.id
_entity.type
_entity.pdbx_description
1 polymer ?
#
loop_
_entity_poly.entity_id
_entity_poly.type
_entity_poly.pdbx_seq_one_letter_code
_entity_poly.pdbx_strand_id
1 'polypeptide(L)'
;ITLSLDGTTTTASTVQMGLGYEVHLRTMPLSWLGGVTIHGRQKRISEVIAEWYNSGDFSIGKDVDNLATYSITGQTTSMDRKTFPPGFSREGYVYVFQKSPEPLTLLAIMVEFRVQ
;
A
#
# COMPACT_ATOMS: atom_id res chain seq x y z
N ILE A 1 26.60 18.50 17.98
CA ILE A 1 25.37 19.12 17.44
C ILE A 1 24.25 18.73 18.40
N THR A 2 23.62 19.70 19.04
CA THR A 2 22.52 19.46 19.99
C THR A 2 21.21 19.62 19.25
N LEU A 3 20.42 18.56 19.18
CA LEU A 3 19.05 18.62 18.66
C LEU A 3 18.09 18.57 19.84
N SER A 4 17.12 19.48 19.84
CA SER A 4 16.01 19.49 20.80
C SER A 4 14.74 19.14 20.05
N LEU A 5 14.16 17.98 20.36
CA LEU A 5 12.76 17.69 20.07
C LEU A 5 12.10 17.44 21.43
N ASP A 6 11.15 18.29 21.79
CA ASP A 6 10.31 18.16 22.99
C ASP A 6 11.07 18.04 24.34
N GLY A 7 12.08 18.91 24.54
CA GLY A 7 12.73 19.08 25.85
C GLY A 7 13.85 18.10 26.22
N THR A 8 14.06 17.04 25.44
CA THR A 8 15.17 16.09 25.64
C THR A 8 16.37 16.46 24.77
N THR A 9 17.49 16.84 25.42
CA THR A 9 18.74 17.20 24.75
C THR A 9 19.60 15.94 24.64
N THR A 10 19.82 15.44 23.43
CA THR A 10 20.72 14.31 23.19
C THR A 10 21.96 14.75 22.42
N THR A 11 23.14 14.39 22.92
CA THR A 11 24.42 14.57 22.24
C THR A 11 24.61 13.47 21.21
N ALA A 12 24.26 13.74 19.96
CA ALA A 12 24.47 12.82 18.83
C ALA A 12 25.82 13.07 18.15
N SER A 13 26.56 12.00 17.85
CA SER A 13 27.85 12.03 17.14
C SER A 13 27.70 12.16 15.62
N THR A 14 26.57 11.75 15.05
CA THR A 14 26.24 11.95 13.63
C THR A 14 24.73 12.05 13.49
N VAL A 15 24.24 13.12 12.86
CA VAL A 15 22.83 13.32 12.58
C VAL A 15 22.61 13.13 11.08
N GLN A 16 21.77 12.19 10.71
CA GLN A 16 21.29 12.05 9.35
C GLN A 16 19.88 12.66 9.27
N MET A 17 19.78 13.86 8.72
CA MET A 17 18.50 14.50 8.41
C MET A 17 18.21 14.29 6.93
N GLY A 18 17.24 13.43 6.63
CA GLY A 18 16.71 13.24 5.30
C GLY A 18 15.34 13.89 5.18
N LEU A 19 14.99 14.35 3.98
CA LEU A 19 13.60 14.63 3.65
C LEU A 19 12.86 13.30 3.57
N GLY A 20 11.78 13.16 4.34
CA GLY A 20 10.89 12.01 4.21
C GLY A 20 10.26 12.01 2.81
N TYR A 21 9.99 10.83 2.28
CA TYR A 21 9.21 10.67 1.08
C TYR A 21 7.91 9.96 1.41
N GLU A 22 6.87 10.28 0.65
CA GLU A 22 5.59 9.59 0.71
C GLU A 22 5.35 8.96 -0.66
N VAL A 23 5.13 7.64 -0.67
CA VAL A 23 4.82 6.90 -1.89
C VAL A 23 3.32 6.73 -1.98
N HIS A 24 2.75 7.19 -3.10
CA HIS A 24 1.35 7.08 -3.43
C HIS A 24 1.22 6.30 -4.73
N LEU A 25 0.77 5.05 -4.64
CA LEU A 25 0.61 4.16 -5.78
C LEU A 25 -0.86 3.80 -5.93
N ARG A 26 -1.41 3.98 -7.13
CA ARG A 26 -2.77 3.57 -7.47
C ARG A 26 -2.70 2.59 -8.62
N THR A 27 -3.32 1.42 -8.46
CA THR A 27 -3.42 0.47 -9.55
C THR A 27 -4.32 1.01 -10.65
N MET A 28 -4.13 0.51 -11.87
CA MET A 28 -5.09 0.76 -12.94
C MET A 28 -6.50 0.35 -12.50
N PRO A 29 -7.55 1.05 -12.98
CA PRO A 29 -8.92 0.64 -12.75
C PRO A 29 -9.11 -0.80 -13.25
N LEU A 30 -9.77 -1.64 -12.46
CA LEU A 30 -10.06 -3.02 -12.84
C LEU A 30 -10.81 -3.02 -14.17
N SER A 31 -10.17 -3.48 -15.24
CA SER A 31 -10.80 -3.72 -16.54
C SER A 31 -10.58 -5.19 -16.89
N TRP A 32 -11.66 -5.88 -17.25
CA TRP A 32 -11.59 -7.30 -17.60
C TRP A 32 -11.14 -7.43 -19.05
N LEU A 33 -10.01 -8.11 -19.26
CA LEU A 33 -9.36 -8.26 -20.57
C LEU A 33 -9.95 -9.40 -21.44
N GLY A 34 -10.99 -10.11 -20.99
CA GLY A 34 -11.43 -11.37 -21.61
C GLY A 34 -12.92 -11.52 -21.92
N GLY A 35 -13.71 -10.45 -22.09
CA GLY A 35 -15.16 -10.59 -22.35
C GLY A 35 -15.96 -9.29 -22.34
N VAL A 36 -17.31 -9.43 -22.40
CA VAL A 36 -18.28 -8.32 -22.52
C VAL A 36 -17.96 -7.19 -21.54
N THR A 37 -17.84 -5.99 -22.09
CA THR A 37 -17.43 -4.73 -21.49
C THR A 37 -18.00 -4.55 -20.06
N ILE A 38 -17.18 -4.76 -19.03
CA ILE A 38 -17.56 -4.51 -17.60
C ILE A 38 -17.49 -3.00 -17.26
N HIS A 39 -17.37 -2.15 -18.27
CA HIS A 39 -17.43 -0.70 -18.10
C HIS A 39 -18.89 -0.32 -17.83
N GLY A 40 -19.24 -0.16 -16.56
CA GLY A 40 -20.59 0.23 -16.12
C GLY A 40 -21.19 -0.65 -15.03
N ARG A 41 -20.66 -1.85 -14.80
CA ARG A 41 -21.10 -2.74 -13.71
C ARG A 41 -20.38 -2.45 -12.41
N GLN A 42 -21.05 -2.73 -11.30
CA GLN A 42 -20.47 -2.56 -9.98
C GLN A 42 -19.53 -3.73 -9.69
N LYS A 43 -18.29 -3.40 -9.34
CA LYS A 43 -17.25 -4.37 -8.98
C LYS A 43 -17.03 -4.33 -7.49
N ARG A 44 -16.92 -5.50 -6.87
CA ARG A 44 -16.56 -5.62 -5.47
C ARG A 44 -15.26 -6.38 -5.36
N ILE A 45 -14.23 -5.72 -4.85
CA ILE A 45 -12.96 -6.35 -4.49
C ILE A 45 -13.18 -7.11 -3.19
N SER A 46 -12.91 -8.41 -3.17
CA SER A 46 -13.01 -9.25 -1.97
C SER A 46 -11.67 -9.39 -1.28
N GLU A 47 -10.60 -9.63 -2.04
CA GLU A 47 -9.26 -9.81 -1.50
C GLU A 47 -8.22 -9.13 -2.38
N VAL A 48 -7.17 -8.62 -1.74
CA VAL A 48 -5.98 -8.13 -2.39
C VAL A 48 -4.80 -8.97 -1.90
N ILE A 49 -4.04 -9.46 -2.87
CA ILE A 49 -2.82 -10.22 -2.65
C ILE A 49 -1.67 -9.32 -3.10
N ALA A 50 -0.78 -8.98 -2.18
CA ALA A 50 0.39 -8.18 -2.45
C ALA A 50 1.64 -9.05 -2.31
N GLU A 51 2.42 -9.11 -3.38
CA GLU A 51 3.72 -9.75 -3.41
C GLU A 51 4.80 -8.68 -3.35
N TRP A 52 5.66 -8.78 -2.34
CA TRP A 52 6.68 -7.78 -2.06
C TRP A 52 8.02 -8.47 -1.74
N TYR A 53 9.10 -7.75 -2.00
CA TYR A 53 10.46 -8.25 -1.83
C TYR A 53 11.33 -7.23 -1.12
N ASN A 54 11.79 -7.53 0.09
CA ASN A 54 12.67 -6.62 0.84
C ASN A 54 12.11 -5.18 0.87
N SER A 55 10.84 -5.07 1.28
CA SER A 55 10.11 -3.82 1.34
C SER A 55 9.97 -3.37 2.79
N GLY A 56 9.96 -2.05 3.00
CA GLY A 56 9.53 -1.46 4.26
C GLY A 56 8.02 -1.56 4.46
N ASP A 57 7.58 -1.05 5.61
CA ASP A 57 6.16 -1.00 5.98
C ASP A 57 5.34 -0.18 4.96
N PHE A 58 4.34 -0.82 4.36
CA PHE A 58 3.38 -0.16 3.46
C PHE A 58 1.94 -0.48 3.85
N SER A 59 1.02 0.37 3.43
CA SER A 59 -0.41 0.21 3.67
C SER A 59 -1.15 0.00 2.35
N ILE A 60 -2.08 -0.94 2.30
CA ILE A 60 -2.96 -1.16 1.15
C ILE A 60 -4.40 -0.90 1.57
N GLY A 61 -5.13 -0.17 0.73
CA GLY A 61 -6.48 0.27 1.04
C GLY A 61 -7.31 0.60 -0.19
N LYS A 62 -8.57 0.94 0.07
CA LYS A 62 -9.49 1.44 -0.97
C LYS A 62 -9.20 2.90 -1.31
N ASP A 63 -8.90 3.69 -0.29
CA ASP A 63 -8.58 5.13 -0.36
C ASP A 63 -7.64 5.47 0.80
N VAL A 64 -7.12 6.71 0.82
CA VAL A 64 -6.21 7.23 1.86
C VAL A 64 -6.80 7.09 3.28
N ASP A 65 -8.13 7.17 3.41
CA ASP A 65 -8.81 7.08 4.71
C ASP A 65 -9.12 5.63 5.13
N ASN A 66 -8.97 4.65 4.23
CA ASN A 66 -9.31 3.24 4.46
C ASN A 66 -8.11 2.34 4.13
N LEU A 67 -7.01 2.59 4.83
CA LEU A 67 -5.72 1.89 4.69
C LEU A 67 -5.60 0.76 5.72
N ALA A 68 -5.25 -0.43 5.26
CA ALA A 68 -4.76 -1.50 6.12
C ALA A 68 -3.22 -1.52 6.05
N THR A 69 -2.57 -1.27 7.18
CA THR A 69 -1.10 -1.29 7.25
C THR A 69 -0.58 -2.71 7.33
N TYR A 70 0.39 -3.02 6.48
CA TYR A 70 1.20 -4.22 6.54
C TYR A 70 2.48 -3.84 7.27
N SER A 71 2.62 -4.31 8.50
CA SER A 71 3.91 -4.25 9.18
C SER A 71 4.72 -5.44 8.71
N ILE A 72 5.78 -5.16 7.98
CA ILE A 72 6.63 -6.16 7.35
C ILE A 72 7.82 -6.38 8.28
N THR A 73 7.76 -7.43 9.08
CA THR A 73 8.91 -7.89 9.85
C THR A 73 9.79 -8.79 9.00
N GLY A 74 10.80 -8.19 8.37
CA GLY A 74 11.96 -8.91 7.83
C GLY A 74 12.21 -8.73 6.33
N GLN A 75 13.48 -8.74 5.96
CA GLN A 75 13.96 -8.65 4.57
C GLN A 75 13.75 -9.98 3.82
N THR A 76 12.50 -10.36 3.59
CA THR A 76 12.15 -11.59 2.87
C THR A 76 11.27 -11.29 1.65
N THR A 77 11.11 -12.27 0.77
CA THR A 77 9.99 -12.32 -0.18
C THR A 77 8.78 -12.83 0.59
N SER A 78 7.64 -12.15 0.48
CA SER A 78 6.37 -12.66 1.02
C SER A 78 5.21 -12.35 0.09
N MET A 79 4.15 -13.12 0.26
CA MET A 79 2.87 -12.94 -0.41
C MET A 79 1.79 -12.84 0.66
N ASP A 80 1.32 -11.62 0.91
CA ASP A 80 0.30 -11.38 1.94
C ASP A 80 -1.07 -11.19 1.30
N ARG A 81 -2.06 -11.88 1.86
CA ARG A 81 -3.47 -11.73 1.48
C ARG A 81 -4.19 -10.92 2.54
N LYS A 82 -4.93 -9.90 2.12
CA LYS A 82 -5.91 -9.24 2.98
C LYS A 82 -7.26 -9.20 2.34
N THR A 83 -8.25 -9.47 3.17
CA THR A 83 -9.64 -9.16 2.89
C THR A 83 -9.80 -7.65 2.77
N PHE A 84 -10.29 -7.22 1.62
CA PHE A 84 -10.55 -5.82 1.34
C PHE A 84 -11.88 -5.41 1.99
N PRO A 85 -12.01 -4.18 2.50
CA PRO A 85 -13.26 -3.73 3.12
C PRO A 85 -14.44 -3.85 2.12
N PRO A 86 -15.62 -4.28 2.58
CA PRO A 86 -16.76 -4.51 1.72
C PRO A 86 -17.19 -3.18 1.05
N GLY A 87 -17.24 -3.17 -0.28
CA GLY A 87 -17.71 -2.00 -1.02
C GLY A 87 -17.80 -2.26 -2.51
N PHE A 88 -18.84 -1.72 -3.13
CA PHE A 88 -18.96 -1.68 -4.57
C PHE A 88 -18.30 -0.42 -5.10
N SER A 89 -17.49 -0.56 -6.13
CA SER A 89 -16.87 0.55 -6.85
C SER A 89 -17.05 0.33 -8.35
N ARG A 90 -17.34 1.42 -9.08
CA ARG A 90 -17.45 1.41 -10.54
C ARG A 90 -16.07 1.24 -11.20
N GLU A 91 -15.05 1.84 -10.58
CA GLU A 91 -13.69 1.89 -11.12
C GLU A 91 -12.75 0.87 -10.46
N GLY A 92 -13.07 0.38 -9.25
CA GLY A 92 -12.37 -0.72 -8.58
C GLY A 92 -10.86 -0.63 -8.67
N TYR A 93 -10.22 0.11 -7.78
CA TYR A 93 -8.77 0.26 -7.72
C TYR A 93 -8.27 -0.07 -6.32
N VAL A 94 -6.98 -0.41 -6.25
CA VAL A 94 -6.26 -0.61 -5.00
C VAL A 94 -5.29 0.54 -4.84
N TYR A 95 -5.23 1.07 -3.64
CA TYR A 95 -4.35 2.15 -3.26
C TYR A 95 -3.27 1.63 -2.32
N VAL A 96 -2.01 1.92 -2.63
CA VAL A 96 -0.87 1.59 -1.78
C VAL A 96 -0.21 2.89 -1.33
N PHE A 97 0.02 2.98 -0.03
CA PHE A 97 0.60 4.14 0.62
C PHE A 97 1.80 3.71 1.46
N GLN A 98 2.89 4.45 1.38
CA GLN A 98 4.02 4.26 2.28
C GLN A 98 4.59 5.61 2.73
N LYS A 99 4.79 5.72 4.04
CA LYS A 99 5.44 6.87 4.70
C LYS A 99 6.81 6.50 5.31
N SER A 100 7.13 5.20 5.39
CA SER A 100 8.41 4.73 5.90
C SER A 100 9.55 5.11 4.93
N PRO A 101 10.71 5.59 5.43
CA PRO A 101 11.88 5.91 4.61
C PRO A 101 12.62 4.67 4.04
N GLU A 102 12.06 3.47 4.24
CA GLU A 102 12.57 2.20 3.76
C GLU A 102 12.18 1.92 2.30
N PRO A 103 12.99 1.22 1.50
CA PRO A 103 12.65 0.96 0.10
C PRO A 103 11.30 0.22 -0.05
N LEU A 104 10.49 0.64 -1.03
CA LEU A 104 9.26 -0.06 -1.42
C LEU A 104 9.51 -0.88 -2.69
N THR A 105 9.36 -2.20 -2.58
CA THR A 105 9.48 -3.10 -3.74
C THR A 105 8.27 -4.02 -3.80
N LEU A 106 7.34 -3.66 -4.69
CA LEU A 106 6.16 -4.47 -5.00
C LEU A 106 6.42 -5.22 -6.30
N LEU A 107 6.36 -6.55 -6.24
CA LEU A 107 6.52 -7.42 -7.40
C LEU A 107 5.20 -7.55 -8.16
N ALA A 108 4.11 -7.77 -7.44
CA ALA A 108 2.78 -7.94 -8.01
C ALA A 108 1.69 -7.52 -7.03
N ILE A 109 0.60 -6.99 -7.59
CA ILE A 109 -0.66 -6.79 -6.88
C ILE A 109 -1.73 -7.55 -7.65
N MET A 110 -2.28 -8.57 -7.01
CA MET A 110 -3.37 -9.37 -7.56
C MET A 110 -4.64 -9.09 -6.76
N VAL A 111 -5.77 -9.08 -7.45
CA VAL A 111 -7.05 -8.68 -6.85
C VAL A 111 -8.10 -9.72 -7.21
N GLU A 112 -8.77 -10.26 -6.19
CA GLU A 112 -9.96 -11.08 -6.38
C GLU A 112 -11.20 -10.18 -6.31
N PHE A 113 -12.06 -10.25 -7.32
CA PHE A 113 -13.24 -9.41 -7.39
C PHE A 113 -14.46 -10.18 -7.91
N ARG A 114 -15.63 -9.79 -7.42
CA ARG A 114 -16.92 -10.23 -7.92
C ARG A 114 -17.56 -9.11 -8.74
N VAL A 115 -18.18 -9.47 -9.85
CA VAL A 115 -18.95 -8.56 -10.71
C VAL A 115 -20.43 -8.88 -10.53
N GLN A 116 -21.24 -7.85 -10.33
CA GLN A 116 -22.70 -7.95 -10.30
C GLN A 116 -23.31 -7.12 -11.43
#